data_AF-A0A8K0CU09-F1
#
_entry.id   AF-A0A8K0CU09-F1
#
_cell.length_a   1.000
_cell.length_b   1.000
_cell.length_c   1.000
_cell.angle_alpha   90.00
_cell.angle_beta   90.00
_cell.angle_gamma   90.00
#
_symmetry.space_group_name_H-M   'P 1'
#
loop_
_entity.id
_entity.type
_entity.pdbx_description
1 polymer ?
#
loop_
_entity_poly.entity_id
_entity_poly.type
_entity_poly.pdbx_seq_one_letter_code
_entity_poly.pdbx_strand_id
1 'polypeptide(L)'
;MSKIKAFLGVLILGGYIDVPRRRLYWEGERDAHNDMVSEAINRDKFEYILLNFHIADNNSSDQSDKFEKVRPMLRYLNEKFRDRTLYEKNHSVNEGMVPYFGRHGCKQYIYGKPIRYGYKFWGVF
;
A
#
# COMPACT_ATOMS: atom_id res chain seq x y z
N MET A 1 -0.06 0.27 21.67
CA MET A 1 0.48 0.46 20.30
C MET A 1 -0.02 1.79 19.73
N SER A 2 0.77 2.54 18.95
CA SER A 2 0.24 3.75 18.27
C SER A 2 -0.87 3.33 17.30
N LYS A 3 -1.95 4.12 17.21
CA LYS A 3 -3.10 3.84 16.32
C LYS A 3 -2.67 3.68 14.85
N ILE A 4 -1.65 4.44 14.41
CA ILE A 4 -1.07 4.30 13.06
C ILE A 4 -0.29 2.99 12.92
N LYS A 5 0.45 2.56 13.95
CA LYS A 5 1.14 1.26 13.92
C LYS A 5 0.14 0.10 13.84
N ALA A 6 -0.96 0.17 14.58
CA ALA A 6 -2.03 -0.84 14.49
C ALA A 6 -2.69 -0.83 13.10
N PHE A 7 -3.02 0.34 12.56
CA PHE A 7 -3.52 0.49 11.19
C PHE A 7 -2.59 -0.14 10.14
N LEU A 8 -1.30 0.18 10.19
CA LEU A 8 -0.30 -0.41 9.28
C LEU A 8 -0.16 -1.92 9.49
N GLY A 9 -0.21 -2.39 10.74
CA GLY A 9 -0.17 -3.82 11.08
C GLY A 9 -1.32 -4.59 10.45
N VAL A 10 -2.55 -4.05 10.50
CA VAL A 10 -3.72 -4.65 9.84
C VAL A 10 -3.56 -4.67 8.32
N LEU A 11 -2.99 -3.62 7.70
CA LEU A 11 -2.71 -3.62 6.26
C LEU A 11 -1.69 -4.70 5.85
N ILE A 12 -0.63 -4.88 6.65
CA ILE A 12 0.37 -5.93 6.42
C ILE A 12 -0.27 -7.31 6.60
N LEU A 13 -1.05 -7.50 7.67
CA LEU A 13 -1.76 -8.75 7.92
C LEU A 13 -2.70 -9.12 6.76
N GLY A 14 -3.41 -8.14 6.19
CA GLY A 14 -4.31 -8.40 5.07
C GLY A 14 -3.64 -8.81 3.77
N GLY A 15 -2.32 -8.60 3.63
CA GLY A 15 -1.55 -9.21 2.54
C GLY A 15 -1.25 -10.69 2.76
N TYR A 16 -1.35 -11.18 4.01
CA TYR A 16 -1.06 -12.55 4.41
C TYR A 16 -2.34 -13.37 4.65
N ILE A 17 -3.32 -12.81 5.37
CA ILE A 17 -4.64 -13.40 5.63
C ILE A 17 -5.67 -12.62 4.82
N ASP A 18 -6.00 -13.10 3.63
CA ASP A 18 -7.02 -12.47 2.80
C ASP A 18 -8.42 -12.89 3.25
N VAL A 19 -9.35 -11.95 3.26
CA VAL A 19 -10.77 -12.17 3.57
C VAL A 19 -11.62 -11.54 2.47
N PRO A 20 -12.78 -12.13 2.11
CA PRO A 20 -13.59 -11.62 0.99
C PRO A 20 -13.95 -10.13 1.10
N ARG A 21 -14.06 -9.63 2.33
CA ARG A 21 -14.30 -8.21 2.64
C ARG A 21 -13.49 -7.86 3.87
N ARG A 22 -12.66 -6.81 3.79
CA ARG A 22 -11.85 -6.33 4.92
C ARG A 22 -12.61 -6.10 6.23
N ARG A 23 -13.90 -5.73 6.17
CA ARG A 23 -14.74 -5.58 7.37
C ARG A 23 -14.88 -6.88 8.18
N LEU A 24 -14.67 -8.04 7.55
CA LEU A 24 -14.77 -9.35 8.21
C LEU A 24 -13.70 -9.56 9.28
N TYR A 25 -12.58 -8.83 9.28
CA TYR A 25 -11.64 -8.90 10.41
C TYR A 25 -12.26 -8.45 11.74
N TRP A 26 -13.40 -7.76 11.71
CA TRP A 26 -14.17 -7.33 12.87
C TRP A 26 -15.55 -7.99 12.93
N GLU A 27 -15.76 -9.08 12.18
CA GLU A 27 -17.02 -9.83 12.22
C GLU A 27 -17.23 -10.42 13.62
N GLY A 28 -18.46 -10.46 14.13
CA GLY A 28 -18.76 -11.03 15.45
C GLY A 28 -18.84 -12.56 15.45
N GLU A 29 -19.15 -13.15 14.30
CA GLU A 29 -19.28 -14.60 14.14
C GLU A 29 -17.92 -15.30 14.16
N ARG A 30 -17.86 -16.44 14.86
CA ARG A 30 -16.59 -17.12 15.20
C ARG A 30 -15.81 -17.65 14.01
N ASP A 31 -16.47 -17.89 12.89
CA ASP A 31 -15.86 -18.41 11.65
C ASP A 31 -15.07 -17.35 10.87
N ALA A 32 -15.37 -16.06 11.11
CA ALA A 32 -14.70 -14.92 10.46
C ALA A 32 -14.02 -13.96 11.45
N HIS A 33 -14.33 -14.04 12.75
CA HIS A 33 -13.75 -13.17 13.77
C HIS A 33 -12.22 -13.29 13.81
N ASN A 34 -11.55 -12.13 13.96
CA ASN A 34 -10.11 -12.07 14.14
C ASN A 34 -9.76 -11.29 15.40
N ASP A 35 -9.50 -12.03 16.49
CA ASP A 35 -9.19 -11.44 17.82
C ASP A 35 -8.01 -10.46 17.73
N MET A 36 -6.95 -10.83 16.99
CA MET A 36 -5.76 -10.01 16.83
C MET A 36 -6.07 -8.65 16.19
N VAL A 37 -6.95 -8.60 15.19
CA VAL A 37 -7.33 -7.34 14.53
C VAL A 37 -8.33 -6.56 15.36
N SER A 38 -9.36 -7.23 15.89
CA SER A 38 -10.45 -6.60 16.63
C SER A 38 -9.97 -5.94 17.93
N GLU A 39 -8.99 -6.56 18.61
CA GLU A 39 -8.34 -6.02 19.80
C GLU A 39 -7.32 -4.91 19.49
N ALA A 40 -6.63 -4.98 18.35
CA ALA A 40 -5.57 -4.02 18.00
C ALA A 40 -6.13 -2.64 17.60
N ILE A 41 -7.24 -2.59 16.88
CA ILE A 41 -7.88 -1.34 16.45
C ILE A 41 -9.37 -1.55 16.17
N ASN A 42 -10.23 -0.65 16.63
CA ASN A 42 -11.66 -0.69 16.30
C ASN A 42 -11.90 -0.45 14.79
N ARG A 43 -12.87 -1.16 14.20
CA ARG A 43 -13.27 -1.08 12.79
C ARG A 43 -13.48 0.35 12.30
N ASP A 44 -14.31 1.12 12.98
CA ASP A 44 -14.69 2.46 12.55
C ASP A 44 -13.49 3.42 12.64
N LYS A 45 -12.59 3.18 13.61
CA LYS A 45 -11.34 3.93 13.70
C LYS A 45 -10.37 3.56 12.56
N PHE A 46 -10.28 2.29 12.19
CA PHE A 46 -9.50 1.85 11.04
C PHE A 46 -10.03 2.49 9.75
N GLU A 47 -11.34 2.45 9.51
CA GLU A 47 -11.97 3.06 8.33
C GLU A 47 -11.78 4.57 8.28
N TYR A 48 -11.92 5.25 9.43
CA TYR A 48 -11.65 6.68 9.54
C TYR A 48 -10.21 7.01 9.12
N ILE A 49 -9.22 6.26 9.63
CA ILE A 49 -7.82 6.47 9.25
C ILE A 49 -7.63 6.19 7.76
N LEU A 50 -8.15 5.07 7.25
CA LEU A 50 -8.03 4.69 5.85
C LEU A 50 -8.54 5.77 4.89
N LEU A 51 -9.70 6.35 5.19
CA LEU A 51 -10.33 7.39 4.36
C LEU A 51 -9.58 8.72 4.39
N ASN A 52 -8.84 8.99 5.47
CA ASN A 52 -8.17 10.27 5.71
C ASN A 52 -6.63 10.12 5.77
N PHE A 53 -6.09 9.03 5.23
CA PHE A 53 -4.66 8.78 5.30
C PHE A 53 -3.91 9.61 4.25
N HIS A 54 -3.10 10.56 4.71
CA HIS A 54 -2.31 11.45 3.87
C HIS A 54 -0.82 11.34 4.22
N ILE A 55 0.02 11.35 3.18
CA ILE A 55 1.49 11.23 3.29
C ILE A 55 2.18 12.54 2.94
N ALA A 56 1.64 13.28 1.99
CA ALA A 56 2.15 14.58 1.56
C ALA A 56 1.36 15.73 2.19
N ASP A 57 2.05 16.85 2.44
CA ASP A 57 1.42 18.11 2.83
C ASP A 57 0.85 18.81 1.60
N ASN A 58 -0.46 19.02 1.59
CA ASN A 58 -1.16 19.65 0.48
C ASN A 58 -0.75 21.13 0.28
N ASN A 59 -0.15 21.78 1.28
CA ASN A 59 0.33 23.16 1.17
C ASN A 59 1.65 23.29 0.38
N SER A 60 2.35 22.18 0.13
CA SER A 60 3.60 22.12 -0.63
C SER A 60 3.46 21.31 -1.92
N SER A 61 2.25 21.33 -2.52
CA SER A 61 1.91 20.61 -3.74
C SER A 61 2.78 21.05 -4.93
N ASP A 62 3.34 20.07 -5.64
CA ASP A 62 4.01 20.22 -6.91
C ASP A 62 3.14 19.57 -7.99
N GLN A 63 2.32 20.41 -8.64
CA GLN A 63 1.37 19.95 -9.65
C GLN A 63 2.02 19.35 -10.90
N SER A 64 3.34 19.53 -11.09
CA SER A 64 4.07 18.90 -12.19
C SER A 64 4.32 17.41 -11.94
N ASP A 65 4.42 16.99 -10.68
CA ASP A 65 4.58 15.60 -10.29
C ASP A 65 3.23 14.91 -10.07
N LYS A 66 2.80 14.11 -11.03
CA LYS A 66 1.54 13.34 -10.95
C LYS A 66 1.48 12.33 -9.79
N PHE A 67 2.59 12.08 -9.09
CA PHE A 67 2.67 11.23 -7.90
C PHE A 67 2.98 12.00 -6.61
N GLU A 68 2.86 13.33 -6.61
CA GLU A 68 3.19 14.19 -5.46
C GLU A 68 2.65 13.67 -4.12
N LYS A 69 1.41 13.16 -4.10
CA LYS A 69 0.70 12.72 -2.88
C LYS A 69 1.34 11.52 -2.19
N VAL A 70 2.11 10.72 -2.92
CA VAL A 70 2.83 9.54 -2.40
C VAL A 70 4.35 9.70 -2.50
N ARG A 71 4.83 10.78 -3.13
CA ARG A 71 6.25 11.01 -3.39
C ARG A 71 7.11 11.00 -2.13
N PRO A 72 6.72 11.60 -0.98
CA PRO A 72 7.54 11.56 0.23
C PRO A 72 7.81 10.13 0.71
N MET A 73 6.79 9.27 0.70
CA MET A 73 6.93 7.86 1.06
C MET A 73 7.82 7.11 0.07
N LEU A 74 7.62 7.30 -1.25
CA LEU A 74 8.46 6.64 -2.25
C LEU A 74 9.95 7.03 -2.12
N ARG A 75 10.24 8.31 -1.86
CA ARG A 75 11.62 8.78 -1.62
C ARG A 75 12.20 8.14 -0.36
N TYR A 76 11.45 8.17 0.74
CA TYR A 76 11.88 7.58 2.01
C TYR A 76 12.16 6.07 1.87
N LEU A 77 11.25 5.32 1.25
CA LEU A 77 11.44 3.89 1.03
C LEU A 77 12.64 3.59 0.14
N ASN A 78 12.80 4.33 -0.96
CA ASN A 78 13.95 4.15 -1.86
C ASN A 78 15.28 4.44 -1.16
N GLU A 79 15.34 5.46 -0.30
CA GLU A 79 16.51 5.75 0.54
C GLU A 79 16.78 4.58 1.50
N LYS A 80 15.78 4.14 2.25
CA LYS A 80 15.96 3.04 3.22
C LYS A 80 16.28 1.71 2.57
N PHE A 81 15.74 1.41 1.39
CA PHE A 81 16.14 0.21 0.66
C PHE A 81 17.59 0.34 0.18
N ARG A 82 17.97 1.49 -0.41
CA ARG A 82 19.36 1.72 -0.85
C ARG A 82 20.38 1.56 0.27
N ASP A 83 20.07 2.05 1.47
CA ASP A 83 20.94 1.98 2.64
C ASP A 83 21.04 0.57 3.24
N ARG A 84 20.03 -0.28 3.01
CA ARG A 84 19.92 -1.62 3.61
C ARG A 84 20.20 -2.76 2.63
N THR A 85 20.22 -2.48 1.33
CA THR A 85 20.50 -3.45 0.29
C THR A 85 21.99 -3.77 0.24
N LEU A 86 22.31 -5.06 0.18
CA LEU A 86 23.64 -5.54 -0.17
C LEU A 86 23.75 -5.53 -1.70
N TYR A 87 24.72 -4.78 -2.23
CA TYR A 87 24.94 -4.75 -3.68
C TYR A 87 25.73 -5.96 -4.13
N GLU A 88 25.20 -6.65 -5.12
CA GLU A 88 25.84 -7.79 -5.78
C GLU A 88 26.36 -7.38 -7.16
N LYS A 89 27.17 -8.25 -7.78
CA LYS A 89 27.74 -7.96 -9.10
C LYS A 89 26.68 -7.90 -10.21
N ASN A 90 25.61 -8.67 -10.07
CA ASN A 90 24.58 -8.82 -11.08
C ASN A 90 23.23 -8.35 -10.51
N HIS A 91 22.50 -7.58 -11.29
CA HIS A 91 21.18 -7.07 -10.92
C HIS A 91 20.20 -7.29 -12.07
N SER A 92 18.95 -7.60 -11.72
CA SER A 92 17.87 -7.71 -12.70
C SER A 92 16.98 -6.48 -12.61
N VAL A 93 16.80 -5.79 -13.72
CA VAL A 93 15.86 -4.66 -13.81
C VAL A 93 14.60 -5.14 -14.53
N ASN A 94 13.45 -4.98 -13.88
CA ASN A 94 12.18 -5.38 -14.49
C ASN A 94 11.03 -4.45 -14.09
N GLU A 95 9.94 -4.57 -14.82
CA GLU A 95 8.69 -3.86 -14.59
C GLU A 95 7.72 -4.69 -13.73
N GLY A 96 7.14 -4.05 -12.73
CA GLY A 96 6.02 -4.57 -11.93
C GLY A 96 4.74 -3.79 -12.19
N MET A 97 3.60 -4.39 -11.84
CA MET A 97 2.27 -3.78 -11.98
C MET A 97 1.52 -3.83 -10.65
N VAL A 98 1.02 -2.67 -10.19
CA VAL A 98 0.09 -2.58 -9.06
C VAL A 98 -1.34 -2.42 -9.60
N PRO A 99 -2.27 -3.35 -9.33
CA PRO A 99 -3.61 -3.29 -9.89
C PRO A 99 -4.35 -2.05 -9.38
N TYR A 100 -4.97 -1.31 -10.30
CA TYR A 100 -5.80 -0.16 -9.96
C TYR A 100 -6.86 0.08 -11.04
N PHE A 101 -8.13 0.05 -10.64
CA PHE A 101 -9.26 0.15 -11.56
C PHE A 101 -9.93 1.53 -11.57
N GLY A 102 -9.52 2.44 -10.68
CA GLY A 102 -10.04 3.81 -10.61
C GLY A 102 -9.56 4.71 -11.74
N ARG A 103 -9.97 5.99 -11.70
CA ARG A 103 -9.59 7.01 -12.70
C ARG A 103 -8.34 7.76 -12.23
N HIS A 104 -7.22 7.57 -12.94
CA HIS A 104 -6.00 8.33 -12.70
C HIS A 104 -5.17 8.42 -13.99
N GLY A 105 -4.56 9.58 -14.25
CA GLY A 105 -3.83 9.84 -15.50
C GLY A 105 -2.52 9.06 -15.67
N CYS A 106 -1.98 8.49 -14.59
CA CYS A 106 -0.79 7.63 -14.64
C CYS A 106 -1.10 6.13 -14.73
N LYS A 107 -2.39 5.75 -14.78
CA LYS A 107 -2.77 4.35 -14.97
C LYS A 107 -2.39 3.91 -16.39
N GLN A 108 -1.76 2.75 -16.50
CA GLN A 108 -1.34 2.17 -17.77
C GLN A 108 -2.10 0.88 -18.06
N TYR A 109 -2.26 0.60 -19.36
CA TYR A 109 -2.66 -0.70 -19.86
C TYR A 109 -1.47 -1.41 -20.51
N ILE A 110 -1.18 -2.64 -20.11
CA ILE A 110 -0.12 -3.46 -20.72
C ILE A 110 -0.74 -4.77 -21.21
N TYR A 111 -0.70 -4.95 -22.53
CA TYR A 111 -1.16 -6.19 -23.16
C TYR A 111 -0.28 -7.38 -22.74
N GLY A 112 -0.89 -8.55 -22.55
CA GLY A 112 -0.16 -9.79 -22.23
C GLY A 112 0.28 -9.97 -20.78
N LYS A 113 0.14 -8.96 -19.90
CA LYS A 113 0.41 -9.12 -18.46
C LYS A 113 -0.79 -9.72 -17.73
N PRO A 114 -0.58 -10.49 -16.64
CA PRO A 114 -1.69 -10.95 -15.77
C PRO A 114 -2.52 -9.79 -15.23
N ILE A 115 -1.83 -8.73 -14.77
CA ILE A 115 -2.45 -7.47 -14.35
C ILE A 115 -2.33 -6.49 -15.52
N ARG A 116 -3.43 -6.32 -16.25
CA ARG A 116 -3.45 -5.49 -17.45
C ARG A 116 -3.60 -4.00 -17.17
N TYR A 117 -4.30 -3.61 -16.10
CA TYR A 117 -4.58 -2.22 -15.77
C TYR A 117 -4.03 -1.87 -14.39
N GLY A 118 -3.20 -0.83 -14.30
CA GLY A 118 -2.62 -0.44 -13.03
C GLY A 118 -1.52 0.59 -13.11
N TYR A 119 -0.78 0.73 -12.03
CA TYR A 119 0.45 1.53 -12.00
C TYR A 119 1.64 0.63 -12.31
N LYS A 120 2.34 0.95 -13.40
CA LYS A 120 3.62 0.34 -13.72
C LYS A 120 4.71 0.98 -12.85
N PHE A 121 5.61 0.16 -12.33
CA PHE A 121 6.83 0.62 -11.67
C PHE A 121 8.03 -0.20 -12.14
N TRP A 122 9.22 0.37 -12.04
CA TRP A 122 10.48 -0.33 -12.27
C TRP A 122 11.09 -0.71 -10.93
N GLY A 123 11.56 -1.95 -10.83
CA GLY A 123 12.25 -2.48 -9.66
C GLY A 123 13.59 -3.07 -10.07
N VAL A 124 14.53 -3.04 -9.11
CA VAL A 124 15.77 -3.81 -9.18
C VAL A 124 15.57 -5.03 -8.27
N PHE A 125 15.79 -6.22 -8.82
CA PHE A 125 15.66 -7.52 -8.18
C PHE A 125 17.02 -8.24 -8.18
#